data_AF-A0A482RA42-F1
#
_entry.id   AF-A0A482RA42-F1
#
_cell.length_a   1.000
_cell.length_b   1.000
_cell.length_c   1.000
_cell.angle_alpha   90.00
_cell.angle_beta   90.00
_cell.angle_gamma   90.00
#
_symmetry.space_group_name_H-M   'P 1'
#
loop_
_entity.id
_entity.type
_entity.pdbx_description
1 polymer ?
#
loop_
_entity_poly.entity_id
_entity_poly.type
_entity_poly.pdbx_seq_one_letter_code
_entity_poly.pdbx_strand_id
1 'polypeptide(L)'
;MVQPLYDDVVEVGVHIADVSYFLRAGTTLDKEAERRATSVYLVSSVIPMLPRLLCEQLCSLNPGVDRLAFSCVWKMRTNGELLEGEHAVWFGRTVIRSAAKLDYRIAQNLMDGAITPADARNEATLSEALWPSARRPGHAAAVAGSEALYGTWTAPLHHRRHLACAHTQLPTCVCACPHDFSRDCR
;
A
#
# COMPACT_ATOMS: atom_id res chain seq x y z
N MET A 1 2.22 -7.04 -15.56
CA MET A 1 2.52 -7.78 -16.80
C MET A 1 3.86 -7.29 -17.32
N VAL A 2 4.72 -8.17 -17.83
CA VAL A 2 5.95 -7.77 -18.55
C VAL A 2 5.99 -8.59 -19.84
N GLN A 3 6.05 -7.93 -21.00
CA GLN A 3 6.06 -8.58 -22.31
C GLN A 3 7.23 -8.05 -23.15
N PRO A 4 8.10 -8.92 -23.69
CA PRO A 4 9.12 -8.50 -24.65
C PRO A 4 8.46 -8.14 -25.98
N LEU A 5 8.88 -7.02 -26.60
CA LEU A 5 8.28 -6.53 -27.84
C LEU A 5 9.22 -6.78 -29.04
N TYR A 6 10.34 -6.06 -29.14
CA TYR A 6 11.39 -6.27 -30.15
C TYR A 6 12.71 -5.64 -29.67
N ASP A 7 13.82 -6.12 -30.24
CA ASP A 7 15.21 -5.75 -29.91
C ASP A 7 15.49 -5.83 -28.40
N ASP A 8 15.43 -4.69 -27.72
CA ASP A 8 15.69 -4.48 -26.30
C ASP A 8 14.54 -3.77 -25.60
N VAL A 9 13.33 -3.78 -26.17
CA VAL A 9 12.16 -3.09 -25.64
C VAL A 9 11.23 -4.08 -24.95
N VAL A 10 10.88 -3.76 -23.71
CA VAL A 10 9.88 -4.46 -22.91
C VAL A 10 8.69 -3.55 -22.62
N GLU A 11 7.50 -4.11 -22.68
CA GLU A 11 6.27 -3.48 -22.23
C GLU A 11 5.97 -3.93 -20.81
N VAL A 12 5.76 -2.97 -19.91
CA VAL A 12 5.44 -3.22 -18.50
C VAL A 12 4.11 -2.59 -18.16
N GLY A 13 3.22 -3.42 -17.63
CA GLY A 13 1.89 -3.04 -17.17
C GLY A 13 1.77 -3.18 -15.66
N VAL A 14 1.47 -2.09 -14.99
CA VAL A 14 1.00 -2.05 -13.60
C VAL A 14 -0.51 -1.86 -13.62
N HIS A 15 -1.21 -2.79 -12.97
CA HIS A 15 -2.67 -2.80 -12.91
C HIS A 15 -3.10 -2.61 -11.46
N ILE A 16 -3.76 -1.50 -11.18
CA ILE A 16 -4.27 -1.12 -9.86
C ILE A 16 -5.77 -1.42 -9.85
N ALA A 17 -6.33 -1.95 -8.76
CA ALA A 17 -7.77 -2.19 -8.68
C ALA A 17 -8.58 -0.89 -8.85
N ASP A 18 -9.64 -0.92 -9.67
CA ASP A 18 -10.47 0.27 -9.89
C ASP A 18 -11.50 0.47 -8.77
N VAL A 19 -11.04 1.07 -7.67
CA VAL A 19 -11.91 1.42 -6.54
C VAL A 19 -12.86 2.58 -6.92
N SER A 20 -12.45 3.46 -7.85
CA SER A 20 -13.23 4.63 -8.29
C SER A 20 -14.54 4.25 -8.99
N TYR A 21 -14.61 3.04 -9.55
CA TYR A 21 -15.83 2.52 -10.12
C TYR A 21 -16.92 2.25 -9.07
N PHE A 22 -16.52 1.77 -7.89
CA PHE A 22 -17.44 1.41 -6.80
C PHE A 22 -17.69 2.56 -5.82
N LEU A 23 -16.70 3.43 -5.62
CA LEU A 23 -16.80 4.62 -4.78
C LEU A 23 -17.10 5.85 -5.62
N ARG A 24 -18.36 6.29 -5.60
CA ARG A 24 -18.76 7.56 -6.21
C ARG A 24 -18.58 8.71 -5.20
N ALA A 25 -18.06 9.83 -5.70
CA ALA A 25 -17.86 11.04 -4.93
C ALA A 25 -19.17 11.52 -4.26
N GLY A 26 -19.08 11.96 -3.01
CA GLY A 26 -20.20 12.52 -2.25
C GLY A 26 -21.17 11.49 -1.65
N THR A 27 -20.91 10.19 -1.82
CA THR A 27 -21.68 9.13 -1.15
C THR A 27 -21.35 9.06 0.34
N THR A 28 -22.22 8.44 1.14
CA THR A 28 -21.94 8.19 2.57
C THR A 28 -20.70 7.33 2.77
N LEU A 29 -20.46 6.42 1.85
CA LEU A 29 -19.30 5.55 1.84
C LEU A 29 -18.00 6.32 1.55
N ASP A 30 -18.04 7.28 0.63
CA ASP A 30 -16.95 8.19 0.33
C ASP A 30 -16.59 9.07 1.54
N LYS A 31 -17.59 9.63 2.22
CA LYS A 31 -17.39 10.40 3.47
C LYS A 31 -16.77 9.56 4.59
N GLU A 32 -17.16 8.30 4.73
CA GLU A 32 -16.56 7.41 5.73
C GLU A 32 -15.13 7.00 5.35
N ALA A 33 -14.85 6.80 4.05
CA ALA A 33 -13.51 6.54 3.56
C ALA A 33 -12.59 7.75 3.78
N GLU A 34 -13.08 8.97 3.52
CA GLU A 34 -12.40 10.23 3.80
C GLU A 34 -12.11 10.38 5.30
N ARG A 35 -13.10 10.09 6.16
CA ARG A 35 -12.93 10.14 7.62
C ARG A 35 -11.86 9.18 8.12
N ARG A 36 -11.76 7.97 7.53
CA ARG A 36 -10.75 6.97 7.90
C ARG A 36 -9.38 7.26 7.28
N ALA A 37 -9.35 7.88 6.10
CA ALA A 37 -8.19 8.24 5.27
C ALA A 37 -7.27 7.09 4.83
N THR A 38 -7.01 6.11 5.69
CA THR A 38 -6.10 4.99 5.42
C THR A 38 -6.51 3.74 6.18
N SER A 39 -5.99 2.59 5.75
CA SER A 39 -6.11 1.34 6.51
C SER A 39 -4.95 1.24 7.49
N VAL A 40 -5.24 0.99 8.76
CA VAL A 40 -4.22 0.88 9.81
C VAL A 40 -3.86 -0.58 10.02
N TYR A 41 -2.58 -0.90 9.83
CA TYR A 41 -2.03 -2.23 10.03
C TYR A 41 -1.46 -2.35 11.45
N LEU A 42 -2.08 -3.17 12.29
CA LEU A 42 -1.61 -3.55 13.62
C LEU A 42 -0.97 -4.95 13.56
N VAL A 43 -0.26 -5.34 14.62
CA VAL A 43 0.43 -6.66 14.67
C VAL A 43 -0.53 -7.83 14.48
N SER A 44 -1.72 -7.77 15.08
CA SER A 44 -2.71 -8.86 15.06
C SER A 44 -3.92 -8.58 14.17
N SER A 45 -4.09 -7.35 13.68
CA SER A 45 -5.33 -6.98 12.99
C SER A 45 -5.13 -5.82 12.02
N VAL A 46 -6.05 -5.70 11.07
CA VAL A 46 -6.11 -4.58 10.13
C VAL A 46 -7.44 -3.88 10.31
N ILE A 47 -7.39 -2.56 10.50
CA ILE A 47 -8.57 -1.69 10.50
C ILE A 47 -8.70 -1.14 9.06
N PRO A 48 -9.66 -1.65 8.26
CA PRO A 48 -9.73 -1.28 6.86
C PRO A 48 -10.39 0.08 6.67
N MET A 49 -9.91 0.82 5.66
CA MET A 49 -10.50 2.07 5.20
C MET A 49 -11.89 1.86 4.60
N LEU A 50 -12.08 0.78 3.86
CA LEU A 50 -13.34 0.44 3.19
C LEU A 50 -13.98 -0.81 3.82
N PRO A 51 -15.28 -1.05 3.59
CA PRO A 51 -15.93 -2.28 3.99
C PRO A 51 -15.19 -3.50 3.43
N ARG A 52 -15.08 -4.56 4.24
CA ARG A 52 -14.37 -5.80 3.86
C ARG A 52 -14.83 -6.38 2.53
N LEU A 53 -16.13 -6.28 2.24
CA LEU A 53 -16.70 -6.73 0.98
C LEU A 53 -16.02 -6.08 -0.25
N LEU A 54 -15.75 -4.77 -0.20
CA LEU A 54 -15.05 -4.06 -1.27
C LEU A 54 -13.57 -4.46 -1.31
N CYS A 55 -12.90 -4.45 -0.16
CA CYS A 55 -11.46 -4.76 -0.09
C CYS A 55 -11.14 -6.19 -0.53
N GLU A 56 -11.87 -7.19 -0.04
CA GLU A 56 -11.49 -8.60 -0.13
C GLU A 56 -12.10 -9.29 -1.37
N GLN A 57 -13.29 -8.86 -1.80
CA GLN A 57 -13.99 -9.50 -2.92
C GLN A 57 -13.96 -8.70 -4.21
N LEU A 58 -14.32 -7.40 -4.19
CA LEU A 58 -14.53 -6.63 -5.42
C LEU A 58 -13.27 -5.95 -5.94
N CYS A 59 -12.50 -5.33 -5.06
CA CYS A 59 -11.25 -4.64 -5.40
C CYS A 59 -10.02 -5.55 -5.26
N SER A 60 -10.13 -6.72 -4.62
CA SER A 60 -9.02 -7.67 -4.59
C SER A 60 -8.83 -8.32 -5.96
N LEU A 61 -7.61 -8.24 -6.48
CA LEU A 61 -7.19 -8.85 -7.74
C LEU A 61 -6.94 -10.36 -7.57
N ASN A 62 -7.98 -11.09 -7.16
CA ASN A 62 -7.93 -12.52 -6.93
C ASN A 62 -7.65 -13.28 -8.24
N PRO A 63 -6.85 -14.37 -8.19
CA PRO A 63 -6.52 -15.14 -9.38
C PRO A 63 -7.74 -15.85 -9.95
N GLY A 64 -7.78 -16.02 -11.26
CA GLY A 64 -8.81 -16.77 -11.98
C GLY A 64 -10.15 -16.06 -12.17
N VAL A 65 -10.30 -14.82 -11.69
CA VAL A 65 -11.54 -14.03 -11.79
C VAL A 65 -11.28 -12.72 -12.54
N ASP A 66 -12.24 -12.30 -13.35
CA ASP A 66 -12.17 -11.03 -14.07
C ASP A 66 -12.40 -9.86 -13.11
N ARG A 67 -11.52 -8.85 -13.16
CA ARG A 67 -11.51 -7.69 -12.27
C ARG A 67 -11.30 -6.40 -13.04
N LEU A 68 -11.98 -5.35 -12.58
CA LEU A 68 -11.79 -3.99 -13.07
C LEU A 68 -10.49 -3.43 -12.51
N ALA A 69 -9.66 -2.90 -13.39
CA ALA A 69 -8.39 -2.28 -13.02
C ALA A 69 -8.19 -0.95 -13.75
N PHE A 70 -7.48 -0.05 -13.11
CA PHE A 70 -6.85 1.08 -13.75
C PHE A 70 -5.41 0.69 -14.08
N SER A 71 -5.06 0.73 -15.36
CA SER A 71 -3.78 0.26 -15.86
C SER A 71 -2.89 1.41 -16.28
N CYS A 72 -1.63 1.31 -15.89
CA CYS A 72 -0.53 2.10 -16.42
C CYS A 72 0.37 1.13 -17.18
N VAL A 73 0.47 1.30 -18.50
CA VAL A 73 1.29 0.47 -19.37
C VAL A 73 2.31 1.36 -20.05
N TRP A 74 3.59 1.00 -19.97
CA TRP A 74 4.65 1.76 -20.61
C TRP A 74 5.67 0.84 -21.26
N LYS A 75 6.41 1.41 -22.21
CA LYS A 75 7.49 0.72 -22.91
C LYS A 75 8.83 1.27 -22.44
N MET A 76 9.71 0.37 -21.99
CA MET A 76 11.05 0.72 -21.55
C MET A 76 12.08 -0.20 -22.21
N ARG A 77 13.32 0.26 -22.26
CA ARG A 77 14.45 -0.56 -22.65
C ARG A 77 14.83 -1.52 -21.53
N THR A 78 15.52 -2.61 -21.87
CA THR A 78 16.07 -3.60 -20.91
C THR A 78 17.04 -2.98 -19.89
N ASN A 79 17.66 -1.85 -20.22
CA ASN A 79 18.52 -1.07 -19.32
C ASN A 79 17.72 -0.23 -18.28
N GLY A 80 16.39 -0.21 -18.35
CA GLY A 80 15.52 0.55 -17.46
C GLY A 80 15.19 1.98 -17.94
N GLU A 81 15.67 2.39 -19.10
CA GLU A 81 15.34 3.70 -19.68
C GLU A 81 13.94 3.67 -20.31
N LEU A 82 13.11 4.64 -19.95
CA LEU A 82 11.80 4.82 -20.58
C LEU A 82 11.99 5.26 -22.04
N LEU A 83 11.19 4.72 -22.95
CA LEU A 83 11.21 5.21 -24.32
C LEU A 83 10.65 6.64 -24.37
N GLU A 84 11.31 7.51 -25.13
CA GLU A 84 10.85 8.87 -25.36
C GLU A 84 9.84 8.90 -26.52
N GLY A 85 8.75 9.65 -26.35
CA GLY A 85 7.75 9.86 -27.40
C GLY A 85 6.35 10.15 -26.86
N GLU A 86 5.52 10.78 -27.70
CA GLU A 86 4.08 10.82 -27.45
C GLU A 86 3.55 9.37 -27.43
N HIS A 87 2.85 8.98 -26.37
CA HIS A 87 2.36 7.61 -26.10
C HIS A 87 3.38 6.58 -25.55
N ALA A 88 4.53 7.01 -25.01
CA ALA A 88 5.42 6.10 -24.28
C ALA A 88 4.76 5.45 -23.05
N VAL A 89 3.82 6.17 -22.43
CA VAL A 89 3.00 5.70 -21.30
C VAL A 89 1.53 5.81 -21.68
N TRP A 90 0.80 4.73 -21.43
CA TRP A 90 -0.62 4.61 -21.62
C TRP A 90 -1.32 4.43 -20.28
N PHE A 91 -2.37 5.23 -20.07
CA PHE A 91 -3.24 5.13 -18.90
C PHE A 91 -4.66 4.85 -19.35
N GLY A 92 -5.33 3.91 -18.69
CA GLY A 92 -6.72 3.62 -19.00
C GLY A 92 -7.35 2.59 -18.07
N ARG A 93 -8.68 2.55 -18.10
CA ARG A 93 -9.45 1.49 -17.42
C ARG A 93 -9.42 0.22 -18.27
N THR A 94 -9.19 -0.91 -17.62
CA THR A 94 -9.11 -2.23 -18.25
C THR A 94 -9.84 -3.27 -17.41
N VAL A 95 -10.07 -4.43 -18.03
CA VAL A 95 -10.49 -5.65 -17.34
C VAL A 95 -9.30 -6.60 -17.37
N ILE A 96 -8.89 -7.11 -16.21
CA ILE A 96 -7.78 -8.05 -16.08
C ILE A 96 -8.27 -9.35 -15.46
N ARG A 97 -7.56 -10.44 -15.78
CA ARG A 97 -7.72 -11.73 -15.11
C ARG A 97 -6.36 -12.18 -14.59
N SER A 98 -6.16 -12.10 -13.27
CA SER A 98 -4.87 -12.50 -12.69
C SER A 98 -4.68 -14.02 -12.83
N ALA A 99 -3.52 -14.44 -13.33
CA ALA A 99 -3.22 -15.86 -13.54
C ALA A 99 -2.82 -16.58 -12.23
N ALA A 100 -2.18 -15.86 -11.31
CA ALA A 100 -1.68 -16.41 -10.05
C ALA A 100 -1.54 -15.32 -8.98
N LYS A 101 -1.60 -15.74 -7.71
CA LYS A 101 -1.25 -14.93 -6.55
C LYS A 101 0.07 -15.47 -6.00
N LEU A 102 1.11 -14.66 -6.03
CA LEU A 102 2.45 -15.07 -5.63
C LEU A 102 2.85 -14.35 -4.35
N ASP A 103 3.43 -15.09 -3.40
CA ASP A 103 4.14 -14.51 -2.26
C ASP A 103 5.56 -14.14 -2.67
N TYR A 104 6.18 -13.19 -1.96
CA TYR A 104 7.57 -12.78 -2.23
C TYR A 104 8.57 -13.94 -2.24
N ARG A 105 8.34 -14.94 -1.39
CA ARG A 105 9.14 -16.18 -1.32
C ARG A 105 9.12 -16.92 -2.66
N ILE A 106 7.92 -17.12 -3.20
CA ILE A 106 7.70 -17.82 -4.46
C ILE A 106 8.27 -17.00 -5.61
N ALA A 107 8.06 -15.68 -5.60
CA ALA A 107 8.60 -14.78 -6.63
C ALA A 107 10.13 -14.82 -6.70
N GLN A 108 10.84 -14.76 -5.57
CA GLN A 108 12.29 -14.84 -5.58
C GLN A 108 12.79 -16.23 -5.96
N ASN A 109 12.14 -17.31 -5.49
CA ASN A 109 12.52 -18.66 -5.90
C ASN A 109 12.36 -18.87 -7.41
N LEU A 110 11.35 -18.24 -8.04
CA LEU A 110 11.19 -18.21 -9.49
C LEU A 110 12.34 -17.43 -10.17
N MET A 111 12.76 -16.30 -9.60
CA MET A 111 13.89 -15.53 -10.11
C MET A 111 15.22 -16.29 -9.98
N ASP A 112 15.42 -17.03 -8.90
CA ASP A 112 16.63 -17.82 -8.63
C ASP A 112 16.67 -19.13 -9.44
N GLY A 113 15.59 -19.48 -10.15
CA GLY A 113 15.46 -20.74 -10.90
C GLY A 113 15.28 -21.99 -10.02
N ALA A 114 14.98 -21.81 -8.73
CA ALA A 114 14.83 -22.91 -7.78
C ALA A 114 13.50 -23.66 -7.94
N ILE A 115 12.48 -23.02 -8.53
CA ILE A 115 11.14 -23.58 -8.75
C ILE A 115 10.65 -23.26 -10.16
N THR A 116 9.83 -24.15 -10.73
CA THR A 116 9.23 -23.88 -12.05
C THR A 116 7.91 -23.12 -11.93
N PRO A 117 7.44 -22.43 -13.00
CA PRO A 117 6.14 -21.75 -13.00
C PRO A 117 4.94 -22.68 -12.73
N ALA A 118 5.08 -23.98 -13.00
CA ALA A 118 4.05 -24.97 -12.69
C ALA A 118 3.98 -25.24 -11.18
N ASP A 119 5.14 -25.26 -10.50
CA ASP A 119 5.24 -25.52 -9.06
C ASP A 119 4.86 -24.31 -8.20
N ALA A 120 4.93 -23.10 -8.75
CA ALA A 120 4.56 -21.86 -8.10
C ALA A 120 3.06 -21.77 -7.72
N ARG A 121 2.23 -22.67 -8.25
CA ARG A 121 0.79 -22.78 -7.92
C ARG A 121 0.54 -23.65 -6.69
N ASN A 122 1.53 -24.40 -6.23
CA ASN A 122 1.39 -25.37 -5.14
C ASN A 122 1.97 -24.80 -3.85
N GLU A 123 1.17 -24.74 -2.78
CA GLU A 123 1.59 -24.27 -1.45
C GLU A 123 2.68 -25.17 -0.82
N ALA A 124 2.81 -26.42 -1.28
CA ALA A 124 3.81 -27.39 -0.83
C ALA A 124 5.26 -26.96 -1.13
N THR A 125 5.47 -25.97 -2.01
CA THR A 125 6.78 -25.45 -2.40
C THR A 125 7.37 -24.48 -1.35
N LEU A 126 6.60 -24.13 -0.30
CA LEU A 126 6.98 -23.19 0.76
C LEU A 126 7.91 -23.80 1.84
N SER A 127 8.97 -24.51 1.46
CA SER A 127 9.96 -24.99 2.43
C SER A 127 10.87 -23.85 2.94
N GLU A 128 11.22 -23.87 4.24
CA GLU A 128 12.21 -22.93 4.83
C GLU A 128 13.61 -23.10 4.21
N ALA A 129 13.91 -24.28 3.68
CA ALA A 129 15.18 -24.56 2.99
C ALA A 129 15.37 -23.68 1.74
N LEU A 130 14.28 -23.33 1.04
CA LEU A 130 14.32 -22.49 -0.15
C LEU A 130 14.30 -20.99 0.18
N TRP A 131 13.77 -20.59 1.35
CA TRP A 131 13.64 -19.18 1.76
C TRP A 131 14.07 -18.90 3.21
N PRO A 132 15.38 -18.86 3.50
CA PRO A 132 15.89 -18.59 4.83
C PRO A 132 15.62 -17.14 5.30
N SER A 133 15.56 -16.94 6.61
CA SER A 133 15.25 -15.64 7.24
C SER A 133 16.15 -14.48 6.83
N ALA A 134 17.39 -14.75 6.42
CA ALA A 134 18.33 -13.74 5.92
C ALA A 134 17.88 -13.04 4.62
N ARG A 135 16.97 -13.66 3.85
CA ARG A 135 16.41 -13.06 2.62
C ARG A 135 15.12 -12.27 2.84
N ARG A 136 14.58 -12.25 4.07
CA ARG A 136 13.29 -11.60 4.37
C ARG A 136 13.44 -10.07 4.38
N PRO A 137 12.56 -9.32 3.70
CA PRO A 137 12.52 -7.86 3.82
C PRO A 137 12.29 -7.47 5.29
N GLY A 138 13.31 -6.87 5.91
CA GLY A 138 13.35 -6.56 7.35
C GLY A 138 14.53 -7.15 8.12
N HIS A 139 15.13 -8.23 7.61
CA HIS A 139 16.41 -8.77 8.08
C HIS A 139 17.50 -8.52 7.02
N ALA A 140 17.76 -7.26 6.68
CA ALA A 140 18.94 -6.95 5.89
C ALA A 140 20.17 -7.23 6.75
N ALA A 141 20.84 -8.35 6.48
CA ALA A 141 22.26 -8.47 6.74
C ALA A 141 22.92 -7.27 6.05
N ALA A 142 23.58 -6.43 6.85
CA ALA A 142 24.42 -5.35 6.37
C ALA A 142 25.35 -5.92 5.30
N VAL A 143 25.16 -5.49 4.06
CA VAL A 143 26.08 -5.80 2.98
C VAL A 143 27.41 -5.15 3.38
N ALA A 144 28.41 -6.00 3.63
CA ALA A 144 29.77 -5.59 3.96
C ALA A 144 30.30 -4.67 2.86
N GLY A 145 30.57 -3.42 3.21
CA GLY A 145 31.04 -2.44 2.23
C GLY A 145 30.98 -0.97 2.64
N SER A 146 31.25 -0.63 3.90
CA SER A 146 31.90 0.64 4.26
C SER A 146 32.33 0.62 5.71
N GLU A 147 33.61 0.84 5.93
CA GLU A 147 34.19 1.12 7.24
C GLU A 147 33.49 2.31 7.90
N ALA A 148 33.31 2.18 9.22
CA ALA A 148 33.35 3.23 10.22
C ALA A 148 32.75 4.59 9.85
N LEU A 149 31.60 4.92 10.45
CA LEU A 149 31.37 6.19 11.16
C LEU A 149 30.09 6.01 12.01
N TYR A 150 30.24 5.34 13.16
CA TYR A 150 29.26 5.44 14.24
C TYR A 150 29.33 6.87 14.81
N GLY A 151 28.59 7.79 14.20
CA GLY A 151 28.23 9.06 14.82
C GLY A 151 27.14 8.81 15.85
N THR A 152 27.47 8.91 17.14
CA THR A 152 26.51 8.96 18.23
C THR A 152 25.59 10.16 18.05
N TRP A 153 24.35 9.94 17.63
CA TRP A 153 23.31 10.97 17.66
C TRP A 153 22.81 11.13 19.10
N THR A 154 23.53 11.89 19.91
CA THR A 154 22.98 12.49 21.13
C THR A 154 22.25 13.77 20.74
N ALA A 155 20.92 13.74 20.72
CA ALA A 155 20.10 14.93 20.57
C ALA A 155 20.16 15.79 21.85
N PRO A 156 20.48 17.09 21.79
CA PRO A 156 20.50 17.95 22.95
C PRO A 156 19.07 18.29 23.43
N LEU A 157 18.79 17.95 24.69
CA LEU A 157 17.63 18.40 25.47
C LEU A 157 17.68 19.93 25.65
N HIS A 158 16.88 20.67 24.90
CA HIS A 158 16.66 22.09 25.17
C HIS A 158 15.70 22.28 26.35
N HIS A 159 16.32 22.70 27.45
CA HIS A 159 15.84 23.37 28.65
C HIS A 159 14.36 23.84 28.67
N ARG A 160 13.59 23.23 29.59
CA ARG A 160 12.39 23.82 30.18
C ARG A 160 12.74 25.13 30.89
N ARG A 161 11.92 26.16 30.71
CA ARG A 161 11.76 27.25 31.68
C ARG A 161 10.37 27.18 32.28
N HIS A 162 10.37 27.10 33.60
CA HIS A 162 9.24 27.20 34.52
C HIS A 162 8.51 28.53 34.35
N LEU A 163 7.18 28.52 34.51
CA LEU A 163 6.43 29.60 35.16
C LEU A 163 5.18 29.01 35.86
N ALA A 164 5.29 29.04 37.19
CA ALA A 164 4.34 29.03 38.30
C ALA A 164 2.85 28.60 38.15
N CYS A 165 2.46 27.72 39.08
CA CYS A 165 1.11 27.56 39.62
C CYS A 165 0.67 28.76 40.48
N ALA A 166 -0.61 29.13 40.40
CA ALA A 166 -1.43 29.69 41.48
C ALA A 166 -2.90 29.33 41.19
N HIS A 167 -3.47 28.30 41.82
CA HIS A 167 -4.42 28.39 42.95
C HIS A 167 -5.51 29.46 42.78
N THR A 168 -6.75 29.02 42.48
CA THR A 168 -7.95 29.29 43.31
C THR A 168 -9.21 28.54 42.81
N GLN A 169 -9.79 27.76 43.74
CA GLN A 169 -11.23 27.51 44.03
C GLN A 169 -12.22 26.94 42.97
N LEU A 170 -12.70 25.72 43.26
CA LEU A 170 -14.04 25.13 43.00
C LEU A 170 -15.18 25.95 43.67
N PRO A 171 -16.50 25.58 43.61
CA PRO A 171 -17.32 24.81 42.65
C PRO A 171 -18.68 25.52 42.32
N THR A 172 -19.51 24.98 41.42
CA THR A 172 -20.98 24.71 41.59
C THR A 172 -21.77 24.60 40.28
N CYS A 173 -22.82 23.79 40.36
CA CYS A 173 -23.86 23.40 39.40
C CYS A 173 -24.50 24.56 38.59
N VAL A 174 -25.14 24.22 37.46
CA VAL A 174 -26.61 24.28 37.26
C VAL A 174 -26.96 23.84 35.82
N CYS A 175 -27.99 22.98 35.72
CA CYS A 175 -28.67 22.57 34.49
C CYS A 175 -29.52 23.72 33.90
N ALA A 176 -29.59 23.84 32.57
CA ALA A 176 -30.81 24.25 31.83
C ALA A 176 -30.63 24.11 30.30
N CYS A 177 -31.42 23.23 29.67
CA CYS A 177 -32.05 23.50 28.35
C CYS A 177 -33.30 24.38 28.58
N PRO A 178 -34.09 24.88 27.59
CA PRO A 178 -34.01 24.82 26.11
C PRO A 178 -34.29 26.18 25.39
N HIS A 179 -34.33 26.16 24.04
CA HIS A 179 -34.87 27.10 23.01
C HIS A 179 -33.80 27.51 21.98
N ASP A 180 -33.81 26.95 20.77
CA ASP A 180 -34.66 27.31 19.61
C ASP A 180 -34.40 28.75 19.13
N PHE A 181 -33.62 28.90 18.04
CA PHE A 181 -33.84 29.93 17.02
C PHE A 181 -32.93 29.72 15.79
N SER A 182 -33.54 29.21 14.72
CA SER A 182 -33.51 29.74 13.35
C SER A 182 -32.20 30.06 12.59
N ARG A 183 -32.24 29.68 11.31
CA ARG A 183 -31.69 30.35 10.10
C ARG A 183 -30.21 30.08 9.77
N ASP A 184 -30.01 29.31 8.69
CA ASP A 184 -29.80 29.79 7.30
C ASP A 184 -28.43 30.43 7.11
N CYS A 185 -27.56 29.74 6.37
CA CYS A 185 -26.81 30.34 5.27
C CYS A 185 -26.10 29.25 4.45
N ARG A 186 -26.63 29.09 3.22
CA ARG A 186 -25.96 28.83 1.93
C ARG A 186 -24.89 27.74 1.83
#